data_AF-A0A7S1T8D5-F1
#
_entry.id   AF-A0A7S1T8D5-F1
#
_cell.length_a   1.000
_cell.length_b   1.000
_cell.length_c   1.000
_cell.angle_alpha   90.00
_cell.angle_beta   90.00
_cell.angle_gamma   90.00
#
_symmetry.space_group_name_H-M   'P 1'
#
loop_
_entity.id
_entity.type
_entity.pdbx_description
1 polymer ?
#
loop_
_entity_poly.entity_id
_entity_poly.type
_entity_poly.pdbx_seq_one_letter_code
_entity_poly.pdbx_strand_id
1 'polypeptide(L)'
;VGVVKVGGEVARALEGVPEDVAANAALDALARRGRVDEAVELLERLVRGQEAATAKFSLSEPVLAVMVDAVASVDGGREMARLLAAASGTEAVQLFGLEWRVVEGDGDGGTHRQKPTALPDNDRVSEITAGLVFLGVAATGFSLEVIDSVIHQSTILPTTMLMMAGGLVVGDRYFGSGGIYRSVAGGLTRLLSFDPARECRVDAAAFLVAYLLGIPFVCFRPDVGEILKNHSTTMTYMKPHLGHPKVFRLYLTWILGGVAAEASIDGRLIESGSERALQLCTEARKQQLLSWSDQEVQDKIMASYGQAQDLLQRYREMHIKLTQRMLEGATAGECVAFLESLTAN
;
A
#
# COMPACT_ATOMS: atom_id res chain seq x y z
N VAL A 1 29.11 23.86 12.03
CA VAL A 1 29.26 22.57 12.74
C VAL A 1 29.07 22.81 14.24
N GLY A 2 27.92 22.43 14.80
CA GLY A 2 27.67 22.53 16.25
C GLY A 2 28.23 21.29 16.93
N VAL A 3 29.31 21.47 17.68
CA VAL A 3 30.08 20.39 18.30
C VAL A 3 29.30 19.80 19.48
N VAL A 4 28.74 18.61 19.27
CA VAL A 4 28.43 17.69 20.37
C VAL A 4 29.75 17.45 21.10
N LYS A 5 29.83 17.74 22.41
CA LYS A 5 31.02 17.45 23.22
C LYS A 5 31.17 15.92 23.34
N VAL A 6 31.88 15.35 22.39
CA VAL A 6 32.30 13.95 22.39
C VAL A 6 33.51 13.83 23.34
N GLY A 7 33.46 12.90 24.28
CA GLY A 7 34.56 12.66 25.24
C GLY A 7 35.89 12.33 24.54
N GLY A 8 37.01 12.71 25.16
CA GLY A 8 38.35 12.69 24.54
C GLY A 8 38.83 11.32 24.03
N GLU A 9 38.32 10.21 24.55
CA GLU A 9 38.62 8.86 24.05
C GLU A 9 37.89 8.54 22.75
N VAL A 10 36.63 8.97 22.61
CA VAL A 10 35.84 8.78 21.39
C VAL A 10 36.32 9.72 20.28
N ALA A 11 36.78 10.93 20.63
CA ALA A 11 37.41 11.84 19.67
C ALA A 11 38.69 11.25 19.05
N ARG A 12 39.51 10.55 19.84
CA ARG A 12 40.69 9.82 19.33
C ARG A 12 40.32 8.57 18.52
N ALA A 13 39.26 7.86 18.90
CA ALA A 13 38.79 6.69 18.15
C ALA A 13 38.17 7.04 16.78
N LEU A 14 37.68 8.28 16.61
CA LEU A 14 37.14 8.79 15.35
C LEU A 14 38.21 9.47 14.47
N GLU A 15 39.44 9.61 14.96
CA GLU A 15 40.54 10.23 14.23
C GLU A 15 40.96 9.33 13.05
N GLY A 16 40.67 9.77 11.82
CA GLY A 16 40.96 9.02 10.58
C GLY A 16 39.80 8.18 10.01
N VAL A 17 38.63 8.20 10.65
CA VAL A 17 37.42 7.59 10.07
C VAL A 17 36.88 8.52 8.96
N PRO A 18 36.56 7.99 7.75
CA PRO A 18 35.93 8.79 6.70
C PRO A 18 34.64 9.46 7.20
N GLU A 19 34.43 10.73 6.87
CA GLU A 19 33.29 11.51 7.37
C GLU A 19 31.95 10.83 7.07
N ASP A 20 31.81 10.18 5.91
CA ASP A 20 30.61 9.45 5.52
C ASP A 20 30.34 8.24 6.41
N VAL A 21 31.39 7.51 6.82
CA VAL A 21 31.26 6.35 7.72
C VAL A 21 30.82 6.82 9.11
N ALA A 22 31.42 7.91 9.60
CA ALA A 22 31.03 8.51 10.88
C ALA A 22 29.59 9.04 10.87
N ALA A 23 29.18 9.68 9.77
CA ALA A 23 27.83 10.19 9.58
C ALA A 23 26.79 9.07 9.49
N ASN A 24 27.05 8.01 8.71
CA ASN A 24 26.17 6.84 8.64
C ASN A 24 26.04 6.14 10.01
N ALA A 25 27.14 5.99 10.76
CA ALA A 25 27.10 5.42 12.10
C ALA A 25 26.30 6.28 13.09
N ALA A 26 26.39 7.61 12.98
CA ALA A 26 25.60 8.52 13.81
C ALA A 26 24.10 8.44 13.49
N LEU A 27 23.74 8.38 12.20
CA LEU A 27 22.35 8.21 11.76
C LEU A 27 21.76 6.88 12.25
N ASP A 28 22.48 5.77 12.08
CA ASP A 28 22.08 4.45 12.59
C ASP A 28 21.86 4.46 14.11
N ALA A 29 22.81 5.03 14.86
CA ALA A 29 22.72 5.11 16.32
C ALA A 29 21.54 5.97 16.80
N LEU A 30 21.21 7.05 16.10
CA LEU A 30 20.05 7.89 16.42
C LEU A 30 18.74 7.17 16.11
N ALA A 31 18.64 6.55 14.93
CA ALA A 31 17.45 5.82 14.49
C ALA A 31 17.15 4.63 15.42
N ARG A 32 18.15 3.81 15.76
CA ARG A 32 17.98 2.67 16.70
C ARG A 32 17.59 3.09 18.11
N ARG A 33 17.88 4.33 18.51
CA ARG A 33 17.46 4.89 19.81
C ARG A 33 16.09 5.55 19.77
N GLY A 34 15.38 5.49 18.64
CA GLY A 34 14.09 6.15 18.44
C GLY A 34 14.18 7.67 18.37
N ARG A 35 15.38 8.25 18.21
CA ARG A 35 15.58 9.70 18.07
C ARG A 35 15.42 10.10 16.59
N VAL A 36 14.23 9.79 16.05
CA VAL A 36 13.91 9.90 14.63
C VAL A 36 14.07 11.33 14.12
N ASP A 37 13.51 12.32 14.83
CA ASP A 37 13.60 13.73 14.44
C ASP A 37 15.03 14.22 14.30
N GLU A 38 15.90 13.83 15.23
CA GLU A 38 17.31 14.22 15.22
C GLU A 38 18.09 13.52 14.11
N ALA A 39 17.76 12.25 13.81
CA ALA A 39 18.36 11.53 12.71
C ALA A 39 18.00 12.18 11.36
N VAL A 40 16.72 12.54 11.17
CA VAL A 40 16.23 13.23 9.97
C VAL A 40 16.84 14.62 9.85
N GLU A 41 16.90 15.40 10.93
CA GLU A 41 17.52 16.73 10.92
C GLU A 41 19.03 16.65 10.59
N LEU A 42 19.73 15.65 11.14
CA LEU A 42 21.14 15.42 10.81
C LEU A 42 21.31 15.11 9.31
N LEU A 43 20.49 14.22 8.75
CA LEU A 43 20.51 13.90 7.32
C LEU A 43 20.24 15.15 6.46
N GLU A 44 19.20 15.92 6.77
CA GLU A 44 18.88 17.18 6.07
C GLU A 44 20.06 18.16 6.09
N ARG A 45 20.76 18.26 7.23
CA ARG A 45 21.94 19.13 7.36
C ARG A 45 23.14 18.62 6.57
N LEU A 46 23.37 17.32 6.53
CA LEU A 46 24.43 16.71 5.73
C LEU A 46 24.20 16.97 4.23
N VAL A 47 22.97 16.73 3.77
CA VAL A 47 22.58 16.96 2.36
C VAL A 47 22.66 18.44 1.98
N ARG A 48 22.14 19.35 2.79
CA ARG A 48 22.26 20.82 2.54
C ARG A 48 23.71 21.29 2.58
N GLY A 49 24.55 20.68 3.41
CA GLY A 49 25.98 20.98 3.50
C GLY A 49 26.77 20.64 2.24
N GLN A 50 26.26 19.72 1.39
CA GLN A 50 26.92 19.31 0.15
C GLN A 50 26.99 20.43 -0.90
N GLU A 51 26.05 21.38 -0.90
CA GLU A 51 26.05 22.47 -1.89
C GLU A 51 27.35 23.32 -1.84
N ALA A 52 28.07 23.28 -0.72
CA ALA A 52 29.33 23.98 -0.52
C ALA A 52 30.57 23.06 -0.46
N ALA A 53 30.40 21.73 -0.48
CA ALA A 53 31.49 20.77 -0.27
C ALA A 53 31.88 20.05 -1.58
N THR A 54 33.17 19.72 -1.72
CA THR A 54 33.69 18.95 -2.87
C THR A 54 33.39 17.45 -2.77
N ALA A 55 33.12 16.93 -1.58
CA ALA A 55 32.74 15.54 -1.34
C ALA A 55 31.24 15.45 -1.07
N LYS A 56 30.53 14.62 -1.84
CA LYS A 56 29.13 14.30 -1.60
C LYS A 56 29.02 13.18 -0.58
N PHE A 57 28.41 13.49 0.57
CA PHE A 57 27.91 12.48 1.50
C PHE A 57 27.08 11.39 0.82
N SER A 58 27.45 10.13 1.05
CA SER A 58 26.72 8.95 0.58
C SER A 58 25.99 8.27 1.74
N LEU A 59 24.66 8.19 1.64
CA LEU A 59 23.83 7.44 2.58
C LEU A 59 23.88 5.96 2.23
N SER A 60 24.21 5.11 3.20
CA SER A 60 24.26 3.66 2.97
C SER A 60 22.86 3.02 3.06
N GLU A 61 22.61 2.02 2.22
CA GLU A 61 21.34 1.28 2.17
C GLU A 61 20.92 0.70 3.54
N PRO A 62 21.81 0.10 4.36
CA PRO A 62 21.42 -0.42 5.68
C PRO A 62 20.94 0.69 6.63
N VAL A 63 21.57 1.87 6.56
CA VAL A 63 21.17 3.01 7.40
C VAL A 63 19.85 3.59 6.94
N LEU A 64 19.63 3.69 5.62
CA LEU A 64 18.33 4.07 5.07
C LEU A 64 17.22 3.13 5.56
N ALA A 65 17.42 1.81 5.50
CA ALA A 65 16.46 0.83 5.99
C ALA A 65 16.12 1.05 7.48
N VAL A 66 17.14 1.18 8.33
CA VAL A 66 16.95 1.41 9.78
C VAL A 66 16.22 2.72 10.06
N MET A 67 16.52 3.78 9.31
CA MET A 67 15.83 5.07 9.45
C MET A 67 14.36 4.97 9.05
N VAL A 68 14.05 4.31 7.93
CA VAL A 68 12.67 4.10 7.48
C VAL A 68 11.88 3.27 8.51
N ASP A 69 12.47 2.20 9.05
CA ASP A 69 11.82 1.39 10.09
C ASP A 69 11.57 2.18 11.38
N ALA A 70 12.55 2.99 11.80
CA ALA A 70 12.42 3.84 12.97
C ALA A 70 11.29 4.85 12.79
N VAL A 71 11.17 5.48 11.61
CA VAL A 71 10.07 6.39 11.30
C VAL A 71 8.72 5.68 11.24
N ALA A 72 8.65 4.50 10.59
CA ALA A 72 7.43 3.72 10.49
C ALA A 72 6.88 3.32 11.87
N SER A 73 7.76 3.13 12.86
CA SER A 73 7.38 2.77 14.23
C SER A 73 6.69 3.88 15.04
N VAL A 74 6.82 5.16 14.62
CA VAL A 74 6.31 6.32 15.38
C VAL A 74 5.07 6.98 14.76
N ASP A 75 4.41 6.34 13.78
CA ASP A 75 3.27 6.90 13.02
C ASP A 75 3.57 8.31 12.46
N GLY A 76 4.82 8.52 12.04
CA GLY A 76 5.38 9.81 11.66
C GLY A 76 5.31 10.05 10.16
N GLY A 77 4.11 10.21 9.60
CA GLY A 77 3.95 10.48 8.15
C GLY A 77 4.71 11.73 7.68
N ARG A 78 4.87 12.73 8.56
CA ARG A 78 5.70 13.91 8.31
C ARG A 78 7.19 13.57 8.28
N GLU A 79 7.64 12.80 9.26
CA GLU A 79 9.02 12.39 9.43
C GLU A 79 9.45 11.49 8.26
N MET A 80 8.56 10.64 7.75
CA MET A 80 8.81 9.83 6.56
C MET A 80 8.97 10.69 5.32
N ALA A 81 8.11 11.71 5.17
CA ALA A 81 8.22 12.66 4.07
C ALA A 81 9.54 13.42 4.10
N ARG A 82 9.96 13.88 5.28
CA ARG A 82 11.26 14.55 5.47
C ARG A 82 12.42 13.62 5.19
N LEU A 83 12.39 12.40 5.72
CA LEU A 83 13.41 11.39 5.51
C LEU A 83 13.62 11.09 4.03
N LEU A 84 12.54 10.71 3.32
CA LEU A 84 12.63 10.34 1.91
C LEU A 84 13.01 11.54 1.04
N ALA A 85 12.47 12.73 1.31
CA ALA A 85 12.85 13.94 0.59
C ALA A 85 14.34 14.30 0.78
N ALA A 86 14.87 14.17 2.01
CA ALA A 86 16.29 14.39 2.28
C ALA A 86 17.16 13.31 1.62
N ALA A 87 16.74 12.03 1.72
CA ALA A 87 17.44 10.90 1.14
C ALA A 87 17.47 10.96 -0.40
N SER A 88 16.43 11.49 -1.07
CA SER A 88 16.44 11.76 -2.52
C SER A 88 17.48 12.81 -2.95
N GLY A 89 18.03 13.59 -2.01
CA GLY A 89 19.19 14.45 -2.25
C GLY A 89 20.52 13.70 -2.29
N THR A 90 20.50 12.39 -2.00
CA THR A 90 21.66 11.49 -2.04
C THR A 90 21.52 10.48 -3.18
N GLU A 91 22.56 9.69 -3.44
CA GLU A 91 22.50 8.61 -4.45
C GLU A 91 21.74 7.37 -3.96
N ALA A 92 21.34 7.34 -2.69
CA ALA A 92 20.69 6.19 -2.05
C ALA A 92 19.19 6.05 -2.37
N VAL A 93 18.55 7.12 -2.88
CA VAL A 93 17.13 7.13 -3.23
C VAL A 93 16.94 7.78 -4.59
N GLN A 94 16.60 6.96 -5.59
CA GLN A 94 16.46 7.34 -6.99
C GLN A 94 15.07 7.03 -7.54
N LEU A 95 14.40 6.00 -7.03
CA LEU A 95 13.07 5.58 -7.48
C LEU A 95 11.94 6.35 -6.80
N PHE A 96 12.15 6.83 -5.58
CA PHE A 96 11.11 7.55 -4.84
C PHE A 96 10.61 8.77 -5.62
N GLY A 97 9.32 8.78 -5.95
CA GLY A 97 8.74 9.86 -6.74
C GLY A 97 9.35 9.99 -8.12
N LEU A 98 9.73 8.90 -8.78
CA LEU A 98 10.18 8.91 -10.17
C LEU A 98 9.02 9.15 -11.15
N GLU A 99 7.86 8.55 -10.88
CA GLU A 99 6.74 8.44 -11.83
C GLU A 99 5.65 9.50 -11.63
N TRP A 100 5.81 10.43 -10.67
CA TRP A 100 4.87 11.52 -10.45
C TRP A 100 4.64 12.41 -11.70
N ARG A 101 5.64 12.52 -12.59
CA ARG A 101 5.56 13.30 -13.85
C ARG A 101 4.59 12.71 -14.87
N VAL A 102 4.32 11.41 -14.81
CA VAL A 102 3.32 10.77 -15.69
C VAL A 102 1.92 11.35 -15.42
N VAL A 103 1.67 11.88 -14.21
CA VAL A 103 0.43 12.58 -13.85
C VAL A 103 0.43 14.05 -14.27
N GLU A 104 1.60 14.65 -14.55
CA GLU A 104 1.68 16.03 -15.06
C GLU A 104 1.38 16.16 -16.55
N GLY A 105 1.60 15.09 -17.33
CA GLY A 105 1.48 15.06 -18.79
C GLY A 105 0.07 15.22 -19.36
N ASP A 106 -0.95 15.46 -18.53
CA ASP A 106 -2.33 15.71 -18.95
C ASP A 106 -2.54 17.20 -19.27
N GLY A 107 -1.69 17.74 -20.14
CA GLY A 107 -1.94 18.98 -20.86
C GLY A 107 -2.55 18.65 -22.21
N ASP A 108 -3.87 18.46 -22.26
CA ASP A 108 -4.79 18.60 -23.41
C ASP A 108 -4.32 18.08 -24.82
N GLY A 109 -3.31 17.22 -24.89
CA GLY A 109 -2.63 16.85 -26.13
C GLY A 109 -2.30 15.37 -26.11
N GLY A 110 -3.11 14.59 -26.83
CA GLY A 110 -3.10 13.14 -26.74
C GLY A 110 -1.78 12.47 -27.09
N THR A 111 -1.56 11.30 -26.49
CA THR A 111 -1.10 10.08 -27.15
C THR A 111 -1.24 8.94 -26.14
N HIS A 112 -1.78 7.81 -26.60
CA HIS A 112 -2.25 6.65 -25.80
C HIS A 112 -3.47 6.89 -24.91
N ARG A 113 -4.61 7.13 -25.56
CA ARG A 113 -5.92 6.73 -25.03
C ARG A 113 -5.91 5.20 -24.88
N GLN A 114 -5.37 4.69 -23.77
CA GLN A 114 -5.62 3.31 -23.39
C GLN A 114 -7.14 3.13 -23.33
N LYS A 115 -7.62 2.08 -23.97
CA LYS A 115 -9.04 1.73 -23.94
C LYS A 115 -9.41 1.61 -22.46
N PRO A 116 -10.42 2.35 -21.97
CA PRO A 116 -10.74 2.36 -20.55
C PRO A 116 -10.98 0.93 -20.08
N THR A 117 -10.06 0.42 -19.27
CA THR A 117 -10.19 -0.91 -18.67
C THR A 117 -11.30 -0.81 -17.64
N ALA A 118 -12.39 -1.54 -17.85
CA ALA A 118 -13.50 -1.61 -16.90
C ALA A 118 -12.95 -1.91 -15.49
N LEU A 119 -13.40 -1.14 -14.50
CA LEU A 119 -13.10 -1.44 -13.12
C LEU A 119 -13.69 -2.83 -12.82
N PRO A 120 -12.93 -3.74 -12.20
CA PRO A 120 -13.48 -5.04 -11.80
C PRO A 120 -14.68 -4.85 -10.87
N ASP A 121 -15.76 -5.60 -11.13
CA ASP A 121 -16.96 -5.61 -10.30
C ASP A 121 -16.62 -6.03 -8.88
N ASN A 122 -17.17 -5.30 -7.90
CA ASN A 122 -16.94 -5.54 -6.49
C ASN A 122 -18.22 -6.02 -5.79
N ASP A 123 -18.60 -7.28 -6.02
CA ASP A 123 -19.71 -7.94 -5.33
C ASP A 123 -19.35 -8.37 -3.88
N ARG A 124 -18.32 -7.77 -3.27
CA ARG A 124 -17.75 -8.23 -1.99
C ARG A 124 -18.77 -8.27 -0.86
N VAL A 125 -19.61 -7.24 -0.72
CA VAL A 125 -20.59 -7.17 0.38
C VAL A 125 -21.67 -8.24 0.22
N SER A 126 -22.22 -8.40 -0.99
CA SER A 126 -23.24 -9.41 -1.27
C SER A 126 -22.67 -10.83 -1.15
N GLU A 127 -21.44 -11.06 -1.63
CA GLU A 127 -20.72 -12.33 -1.49
C GLU A 127 -20.47 -12.70 -0.03
N ILE A 128 -19.87 -11.81 0.76
CA ILE A 128 -19.60 -12.07 2.20
C ILE A 128 -20.90 -12.35 2.95
N THR A 129 -21.94 -11.56 2.68
CA THR A 129 -23.26 -11.76 3.31
C THR A 129 -23.84 -13.13 2.95
N ALA A 130 -23.81 -13.52 1.68
CA ALA A 130 -24.28 -14.82 1.22
C ALA A 130 -23.47 -15.97 1.83
N GLY A 131 -22.13 -15.83 1.91
CA GLY A 131 -21.24 -16.79 2.54
C GLY A 131 -21.51 -16.97 4.04
N LEU A 132 -21.68 -15.86 4.78
CA LEU A 132 -22.02 -15.88 6.21
C LEU A 132 -23.39 -16.52 6.47
N VAL A 133 -24.41 -16.16 5.68
CA VAL A 133 -25.74 -16.76 5.78
C VAL A 133 -25.66 -18.27 5.54
N PHE A 134 -24.93 -18.69 4.50
CA PHE A 134 -24.75 -20.10 4.21
C PHE A 134 -24.01 -20.84 5.34
N LEU A 135 -22.90 -20.28 5.86
CA LEU A 135 -22.17 -20.84 7.01
C LEU A 135 -23.04 -20.92 8.26
N GLY A 136 -23.84 -19.89 8.54
CA GLY A 136 -24.76 -19.87 9.67
C GLY A 136 -25.81 -20.97 9.59
N VAL A 137 -26.42 -21.15 8.41
CA VAL A 137 -27.39 -22.24 8.16
C VAL A 137 -26.71 -23.60 8.26
N ALA A 138 -25.53 -23.78 7.66
CA ALA A 138 -24.78 -25.03 7.70
C ALA A 138 -24.34 -25.40 9.12
N ALA A 139 -23.76 -24.46 9.86
CA ALA A 139 -23.32 -24.66 11.24
C ALA A 139 -24.49 -24.94 12.19
N THR A 140 -25.61 -24.24 12.02
CA THR A 140 -26.83 -24.49 12.81
C THR A 140 -27.41 -25.86 12.51
N GLY A 141 -27.54 -26.22 11.23
CA GLY A 141 -28.04 -27.52 10.80
C GLY A 141 -27.16 -28.66 11.34
N PHE A 142 -25.84 -28.53 11.21
CA PHE A 142 -24.88 -29.51 11.73
C PHE A 142 -24.92 -29.62 13.25
N SER A 143 -24.95 -28.49 13.97
CA SER A 143 -25.03 -28.48 15.44
C SER A 143 -26.29 -29.16 15.94
N LEU A 144 -27.44 -28.89 15.30
CA LEU A 144 -28.69 -29.54 15.63
C LEU A 144 -28.64 -31.05 15.34
N GLU A 145 -28.08 -31.47 14.21
CA GLU A 145 -27.95 -32.90 13.86
C GLU A 145 -27.04 -33.66 14.85
N VAL A 146 -25.93 -33.05 15.27
CA VAL A 146 -25.06 -33.62 16.30
C VAL A 146 -25.77 -33.70 17.66
N ILE A 147 -26.49 -32.66 18.08
CA ILE A 147 -27.23 -32.66 19.35
C ILE A 147 -28.37 -33.68 19.31
N ASP A 148 -29.10 -33.78 18.20
CA ASP A 148 -30.23 -34.70 18.03
C ASP A 148 -29.76 -36.16 18.15
N SER A 149 -28.58 -36.47 17.60
CA SER A 149 -27.96 -37.79 17.73
C SER A 149 -27.65 -38.20 19.19
N VAL A 150 -27.46 -37.22 20.08
CA VAL A 150 -27.21 -37.45 21.52
C VAL A 150 -28.53 -37.56 22.29
N ILE A 151 -29.52 -36.72 21.94
CA ILE A 151 -30.79 -36.61 22.68
C ILE A 151 -31.84 -37.63 22.20
N HIS A 152 -31.59 -38.36 21.10
CA HIS A 152 -32.50 -39.36 20.50
C HIS A 152 -33.88 -38.80 20.12
N GLN A 153 -33.99 -37.48 19.91
CA GLN A 153 -35.13 -36.95 19.19
C GLN A 153 -34.86 -37.24 17.70
N SER A 154 -35.86 -37.73 16.97
CA SER A 154 -35.72 -38.10 15.57
C SER A 154 -36.29 -36.98 14.71
N THR A 155 -35.64 -35.83 14.72
CA THR A 155 -36.14 -34.66 13.99
C THR A 155 -35.50 -34.62 12.61
N ILE A 156 -36.30 -34.85 11.56
CA ILE A 156 -35.86 -34.79 10.15
C ILE A 156 -35.51 -33.35 9.71
N LEU A 157 -35.90 -32.35 10.50
CA LEU A 157 -35.81 -30.93 10.17
C LEU A 157 -34.39 -30.43 9.86
N PRO A 158 -33.34 -30.73 10.65
CA PRO A 158 -31.98 -30.23 10.40
C PRO A 158 -31.39 -30.76 9.09
N THR A 159 -31.52 -32.07 8.84
CA THR A 159 -31.07 -32.72 7.60
C THR A 159 -31.82 -32.15 6.39
N THR A 160 -33.13 -31.87 6.53
CA THR A 160 -33.93 -31.27 5.44
C THR A 160 -33.49 -29.83 5.16
N MET A 161 -33.21 -29.03 6.19
CA MET A 161 -32.67 -27.68 6.03
C MET A 161 -31.32 -27.68 5.33
N LEU A 162 -30.41 -28.58 5.71
CA LEU A 162 -29.10 -28.74 5.07
C LEU A 162 -29.24 -29.19 3.61
N MET A 163 -30.11 -30.16 3.33
CA MET A 163 -30.39 -30.59 1.95
C MET A 163 -31.02 -29.50 1.11
N MET A 164 -31.92 -28.68 1.66
CA MET A 164 -32.49 -27.55 0.93
C MET A 164 -31.44 -26.46 0.67
N ALA A 165 -30.64 -26.09 1.67
CA ALA A 165 -29.59 -25.09 1.50
C ALA A 165 -28.52 -25.55 0.48
N GLY A 166 -28.02 -26.78 0.62
CA GLY A 166 -27.09 -27.37 -0.34
C GLY A 166 -27.70 -27.58 -1.71
N GLY A 167 -28.95 -28.05 -1.76
CA GLY A 167 -29.72 -28.29 -2.99
C GLY A 167 -30.02 -27.00 -3.75
N LEU A 168 -30.29 -25.89 -3.07
CA LEU A 168 -30.44 -24.56 -3.70
C LEU A 168 -29.13 -24.09 -4.34
N VAL A 169 -28.01 -24.23 -3.63
CA VAL A 169 -26.68 -23.81 -4.12
C VAL A 169 -26.22 -24.69 -5.30
N VAL A 170 -26.35 -26.00 -5.19
CA VAL A 170 -26.00 -26.96 -6.26
C VAL A 170 -26.98 -26.81 -7.43
N GLY A 171 -28.28 -26.67 -7.14
CA GLY A 171 -29.32 -26.48 -8.14
C GLY A 171 -29.09 -25.22 -8.98
N ASP A 172 -28.77 -24.10 -8.34
CA ASP A 172 -28.43 -22.86 -9.05
C ASP A 172 -27.16 -22.99 -9.90
N ARG A 173 -26.14 -23.73 -9.44
CA ARG A 173 -24.91 -23.97 -10.21
C ARG A 173 -25.15 -24.70 -11.53
N TYR A 174 -25.98 -25.75 -11.52
CA TYR A 174 -26.14 -26.66 -12.67
C TYR A 174 -27.37 -26.37 -13.51
N PHE A 175 -28.42 -25.79 -12.93
CA PHE A 175 -29.71 -25.59 -13.59
C PHE A 175 -30.17 -24.13 -13.62
N GLY A 176 -29.48 -23.23 -12.90
CA GLY A 176 -29.80 -21.80 -12.79
C GLY A 176 -28.81 -20.88 -13.52
N SER A 177 -28.84 -19.59 -13.14
CA SER A 177 -27.90 -18.58 -13.64
C SER A 177 -26.53 -18.64 -12.94
N GLY A 178 -26.40 -19.49 -11.92
CA GLY A 178 -25.22 -19.63 -11.09
C GLY A 178 -24.92 -18.40 -10.23
N GLY A 179 -25.86 -17.47 -10.07
CA GLY A 179 -25.67 -16.23 -9.32
C GLY A 179 -25.58 -16.47 -7.81
N ILE A 180 -26.46 -17.32 -7.25
CA ILE A 180 -26.48 -17.69 -5.84
C ILE A 180 -25.24 -18.52 -5.53
N TYR A 181 -24.93 -19.50 -6.38
CA TYR A 181 -23.73 -20.31 -6.25
C TYR A 181 -22.46 -19.44 -6.25
N ARG A 182 -22.31 -18.51 -7.23
CA ARG A 182 -21.14 -17.62 -7.30
C ARG A 182 -21.02 -16.71 -6.08
N SER A 183 -22.16 -16.21 -5.58
CA SER A 183 -22.20 -15.36 -4.39
C SER A 183 -21.77 -16.12 -3.13
N VAL A 184 -22.34 -17.31 -2.90
CA VAL A 184 -22.00 -18.17 -1.76
C VAL A 184 -20.56 -18.66 -1.85
N ALA A 185 -20.14 -19.18 -3.01
CA ALA A 185 -18.77 -19.65 -3.22
C ALA A 185 -17.76 -18.50 -3.06
N GLY A 186 -18.05 -17.31 -3.58
CA GLY A 186 -17.25 -16.11 -3.38
C GLY A 186 -17.11 -15.72 -1.92
N GLY A 187 -18.23 -15.67 -1.18
CA GLY A 187 -18.25 -15.40 0.24
C GLY A 187 -17.45 -16.40 1.05
N LEU A 188 -17.64 -17.70 0.80
CA LEU A 188 -16.90 -18.77 1.46
C LEU A 188 -15.41 -18.69 1.18
N THR A 189 -15.01 -18.46 -0.07
CA THR A 189 -13.60 -18.24 -0.39
C THR A 189 -13.07 -17.05 0.40
N ARG A 190 -13.69 -15.87 0.35
CA ARG A 190 -13.22 -14.71 1.12
C ARG A 190 -13.13 -14.93 2.64
N LEU A 191 -14.07 -15.69 3.21
CA LEU A 191 -14.13 -15.94 4.66
C LEU A 191 -13.12 -16.99 5.11
N LEU A 192 -12.76 -17.94 4.24
CA LEU A 192 -11.97 -19.12 4.62
C LEU A 192 -10.60 -19.19 3.93
N SER A 193 -10.38 -18.44 2.85
CA SER A 193 -9.09 -18.38 2.15
C SER A 193 -8.19 -17.37 2.83
N PHE A 194 -7.39 -17.84 3.79
CA PHE A 194 -6.19 -17.12 4.18
C PHE A 194 -5.08 -17.47 3.19
N ASP A 195 -4.76 -16.54 2.28
CA ASP A 195 -3.65 -16.67 1.35
C ASP A 195 -2.63 -15.55 1.62
N PRO A 196 -1.61 -15.79 2.46
CA PRO A 196 -0.62 -14.77 2.80
C PRO A 196 0.16 -14.30 1.57
N ALA A 197 0.34 -15.15 0.56
CA ALA A 197 1.03 -14.74 -0.67
C ALA A 197 0.19 -13.73 -1.46
N ARG A 198 -1.14 -13.88 -1.45
CA ARG A 198 -2.06 -12.92 -2.08
C ARG A 198 -2.12 -11.61 -1.32
N GLU A 199 -2.18 -11.64 0.01
CA GLU A 199 -2.10 -10.46 0.85
C GLU A 199 -0.80 -9.69 0.59
N CYS A 200 0.35 -10.37 0.62
CA CYS A 200 1.64 -9.76 0.29
C CYS A 200 1.69 -9.20 -1.14
N ARG A 201 1.03 -9.83 -2.14
CA ARG A 201 0.96 -9.29 -3.51
C ARG A 201 0.27 -7.93 -3.55
N VAL A 202 -0.86 -7.81 -2.86
CA VAL A 202 -1.67 -6.58 -2.80
C VAL A 202 -0.92 -5.49 -2.06
N ASP A 203 -0.32 -5.83 -0.92
CA ASP A 203 0.44 -4.92 -0.08
C ASP A 203 1.72 -4.44 -0.78
N ALA A 204 2.44 -5.34 -1.48
CA ALA A 204 3.59 -5.00 -2.30
C ALA A 204 3.22 -4.07 -3.46
N ALA A 205 2.05 -4.27 -4.08
CA ALA A 205 1.57 -3.41 -5.15
C ALA A 205 1.26 -2.00 -4.65
N ALA A 206 0.54 -1.90 -3.53
CA ALA A 206 0.23 -0.62 -2.91
C ALA A 206 1.52 0.11 -2.47
N PHE A 207 2.47 -0.59 -1.86
CA PHE A 207 3.77 -0.05 -1.46
C PHE A 207 4.55 0.48 -2.67
N LEU A 208 4.73 -0.35 -3.70
CA LEU A 208 5.49 0.01 -4.89
C LEU A 208 4.89 1.21 -5.61
N VAL A 209 3.56 1.24 -5.78
CA VAL A 209 2.87 2.36 -6.41
C VAL A 209 3.02 3.64 -5.59
N ALA A 210 2.83 3.59 -4.26
CA ALA A 210 3.06 4.76 -3.40
C ALA A 210 4.49 5.31 -3.54
N TYR A 211 5.47 4.40 -3.50
CA TYR A 211 6.88 4.73 -3.55
C TYR A 211 7.24 5.43 -4.88
N LEU A 212 6.83 4.85 -6.01
CA LEU A 212 7.06 5.41 -7.35
C LEU A 212 6.35 6.76 -7.56
N LEU A 213 5.16 6.94 -6.98
CA LEU A 213 4.42 8.20 -7.05
C LEU A 213 4.95 9.27 -6.07
N GLY A 214 5.90 8.91 -5.20
CA GLY A 214 6.49 9.84 -4.24
C GLY A 214 5.54 10.18 -3.09
N ILE A 215 4.60 9.28 -2.80
CA ILE A 215 3.71 9.41 -1.66
C ILE A 215 4.51 8.99 -0.43
N PRO A 216 4.76 9.90 0.53
CA PRO A 216 5.71 9.65 1.61
C PRO A 216 5.15 8.75 2.72
N PHE A 217 3.87 8.37 2.66
CA PHE A 217 3.26 7.47 3.64
C PHE A 217 3.49 6.06 3.17
N VAL A 218 4.44 5.39 3.81
CA VAL A 218 4.75 3.99 3.53
C VAL A 218 3.70 3.12 4.23
N CYS A 219 2.51 3.05 3.65
CA CYS A 219 1.43 2.21 4.16
C CYS A 219 1.17 1.09 3.15
N PHE A 220 1.39 -0.16 3.58
CA PHE A 220 1.06 -1.37 2.82
C PHE A 220 -0.41 -1.39 2.38
N ARG A 221 -1.28 -0.69 3.11
CA ARG A 221 -2.69 -0.52 2.77
C ARG A 221 -3.11 0.94 2.88
N PRO A 222 -3.57 1.57 1.79
CA PRO A 222 -4.07 2.93 1.85
C PRO A 222 -5.38 3.00 2.64
N ASP A 223 -5.39 3.89 3.63
CA ASP A 223 -6.56 4.25 4.42
C ASP A 223 -7.03 5.67 4.08
N VAL A 224 -8.34 5.82 3.85
CA VAL A 224 -8.92 7.11 3.45
C VAL A 224 -8.80 8.16 4.56
N GLY A 225 -8.97 7.75 5.81
CA GLY A 225 -8.87 8.64 6.97
C GLY A 225 -7.44 9.17 7.13
N GLU A 226 -6.45 8.29 7.03
CA GLU A 226 -5.03 8.63 7.11
C GLU A 226 -4.59 9.57 5.97
N ILE A 227 -5.02 9.28 4.72
CA ILE A 227 -4.75 10.12 3.56
C ILE A 227 -5.24 11.56 3.79
N LEU A 228 -6.48 11.72 4.25
CA LEU A 228 -7.08 13.04 4.45
C LEU A 228 -6.46 13.77 5.66
N LYS A 229 -6.18 13.05 6.76
CA LYS A 229 -5.49 13.57 7.94
C LYS A 229 -4.13 14.15 7.57
N ASN A 230 -3.38 13.45 6.72
CA ASN A 230 -2.03 13.82 6.36
C ASN A 230 -1.93 14.65 5.07
N HIS A 231 -3.04 14.97 4.41
CA HIS A 231 -3.05 15.67 3.11
C HIS A 231 -2.26 16.98 3.11
N SER A 232 -2.34 17.78 4.18
CA SER A 232 -1.60 19.04 4.30
C SER A 232 -0.08 18.83 4.39
N THR A 233 0.36 17.80 5.12
CA THR A 233 1.74 17.34 5.16
C THR A 233 2.17 16.89 3.77
N THR A 234 1.36 16.07 3.09
CA THR A 234 1.63 15.63 1.71
C THR A 234 1.84 16.80 0.78
N MET A 235 0.96 17.80 0.79
CA MET A 235 1.06 18.99 -0.05
C MET A 235 2.31 19.84 0.24
N THR A 236 2.86 19.75 1.46
CA THR A 236 4.06 20.49 1.87
C THR A 236 5.34 19.84 1.33
N TYR A 237 5.39 18.50 1.34
CA TYR A 237 6.58 17.73 1.01
C TYR A 237 6.56 17.14 -0.41
N MET A 238 5.38 16.81 -0.94
CA MET A 238 5.21 16.63 -2.38
C MET A 238 5.36 18.00 -3.04
N LYS A 239 6.03 18.01 -4.20
CA LYS A 239 6.50 19.24 -4.87
C LYS A 239 5.47 20.37 -4.78
N PRO A 240 5.85 21.57 -4.31
CA PRO A 240 4.94 22.67 -3.95
C PRO A 240 4.14 23.28 -5.13
N HIS A 241 4.23 22.69 -6.33
CA HIS A 241 3.52 23.11 -7.54
C HIS A 241 2.39 22.15 -7.95
N LEU A 242 2.25 20.99 -7.29
CA LEU A 242 1.12 20.10 -7.52
C LEU A 242 -0.13 20.68 -6.86
N GLY A 243 -1.08 21.16 -7.67
CA GLY A 243 -2.40 21.56 -7.16
C GLY A 243 -3.18 20.37 -6.59
N HIS A 244 -4.12 20.65 -5.67
CA HIS A 244 -4.97 19.63 -5.02
C HIS A 244 -5.52 18.55 -5.98
N PRO A 245 -6.10 18.90 -7.16
CA PRO A 245 -6.66 17.89 -8.06
C PRO A 245 -5.63 16.85 -8.54
N LYS A 246 -4.37 17.25 -8.72
CA LYS A 246 -3.32 16.33 -9.19
C LYS A 246 -2.92 15.36 -8.08
N VAL A 247 -2.81 15.84 -6.84
CA VAL A 247 -2.50 14.99 -5.68
C VAL A 247 -3.59 13.96 -5.43
N PHE A 248 -4.86 14.33 -5.59
CA PHE A 248 -5.95 13.34 -5.49
C PHE A 248 -5.87 12.23 -6.55
N ARG A 249 -5.39 12.52 -7.77
CA ARG A 249 -5.14 11.46 -8.76
C ARG A 249 -4.04 10.50 -8.30
N LEU A 250 -2.98 11.00 -7.64
CA LEU A 250 -1.93 10.15 -7.08
C LEU A 250 -2.48 9.23 -6.00
N TYR A 251 -3.33 9.74 -5.11
CA TYR A 251 -4.00 8.92 -4.09
C TYR A 251 -4.93 7.87 -4.70
N LEU A 252 -5.69 8.23 -5.73
CA LEU A 252 -6.54 7.26 -6.43
C LEU A 252 -5.71 6.16 -7.07
N THR A 253 -4.62 6.51 -7.76
CA THR A 253 -3.70 5.53 -8.38
C THR A 253 -3.09 4.62 -7.31
N TRP A 254 -2.71 5.17 -6.15
CA TRP A 254 -2.22 4.38 -5.01
C TRP A 254 -3.27 3.43 -4.44
N ILE A 255 -4.49 3.91 -4.13
CA ILE A 255 -5.60 3.08 -3.65
C ILE A 255 -5.90 1.92 -4.60
N LEU A 256 -5.82 2.18 -5.89
CA LEU A 256 -6.13 1.22 -6.94
C LEU A 256 -4.95 0.30 -7.28
N GLY A 257 -3.74 0.53 -6.72
CA GLY A 257 -2.57 -0.32 -6.92
C GLY A 257 -2.82 -1.77 -6.53
N GLY A 258 -3.36 -2.00 -5.33
CA GLY A 258 -3.73 -3.34 -4.88
C GLY A 258 -4.80 -4.00 -5.77
N VAL A 259 -5.80 -3.22 -6.19
CA VAL A 259 -6.87 -3.66 -7.10
C VAL A 259 -6.32 -4.08 -8.45
N ALA A 260 -5.40 -3.29 -9.01
CA ALA A 260 -4.77 -3.57 -10.29
C ALA A 260 -3.91 -4.84 -10.25
N ALA A 261 -3.13 -5.04 -9.19
CA ALA A 261 -2.35 -6.27 -9.00
C ALA A 261 -3.24 -7.50 -8.87
N GLU A 262 -4.25 -7.43 -8.01
CA GLU A 262 -5.13 -8.56 -7.73
C GLU A 262 -6.00 -8.92 -8.94
N ALA A 263 -6.54 -7.92 -9.65
CA ALA A 263 -7.31 -8.16 -10.87
C ALA A 263 -6.47 -8.76 -12.00
N SER A 264 -5.21 -8.31 -12.14
CA SER A 264 -4.34 -8.79 -13.23
C SER A 264 -3.72 -10.16 -12.97
N ILE A 265 -3.42 -10.50 -11.72
CA ILE A 265 -2.76 -11.76 -11.35
C ILE A 265 -3.77 -12.83 -10.95
N ASP A 266 -4.74 -12.48 -10.10
CA ASP A 266 -5.68 -13.43 -9.49
C ASP A 266 -7.03 -13.48 -10.22
N GLY A 267 -7.31 -12.51 -11.09
CA GLY A 267 -8.53 -12.46 -11.92
C GLY A 267 -9.82 -12.18 -11.15
N ARG A 268 -9.75 -11.98 -9.83
CA ARG A 268 -10.88 -11.65 -8.95
C ARG A 268 -10.37 -10.82 -7.78
N LEU A 269 -11.14 -9.87 -7.29
CA LEU A 269 -10.80 -9.12 -6.07
C LEU A 269 -11.25 -9.91 -4.84
N ILE A 270 -10.37 -10.23 -3.90
CA ILE A 270 -10.68 -10.88 -2.60
C ILE A 270 -10.26 -9.94 -1.48
N GLU A 271 -9.00 -9.49 -1.51
CA GLU A 271 -8.37 -8.66 -0.50
C GLU A 271 -8.62 -7.17 -0.72
N SER A 272 -8.41 -6.70 -1.95
CA SER A 272 -8.56 -5.30 -2.32
C SER A 272 -10.02 -4.91 -2.59
N GLY A 273 -10.31 -3.61 -2.59
CA GLY A 273 -11.66 -3.09 -2.81
C GLY A 273 -11.61 -1.72 -3.49
N SER A 274 -12.26 -1.61 -4.65
CA SER A 274 -12.30 -0.39 -5.44
C SER A 274 -13.17 0.72 -4.81
N GLU A 275 -14.08 0.34 -3.90
CA GLU A 275 -14.96 1.28 -3.18
C GLU A 275 -14.20 2.36 -2.40
N ARG A 276 -12.98 2.07 -1.92
CA ARG A 276 -12.15 3.03 -1.20
C ARG A 276 -11.81 4.25 -2.04
N ALA A 277 -11.68 4.09 -3.36
CA ALA A 277 -11.42 5.20 -4.28
C ALA A 277 -12.61 6.18 -4.33
N LEU A 278 -13.84 5.65 -4.37
CA LEU A 278 -15.06 6.47 -4.32
C LEU A 278 -15.26 7.09 -2.93
N GLN A 279 -14.93 6.36 -1.87
CA GLN A 279 -14.97 6.86 -0.50
C GLN A 279 -14.02 8.05 -0.32
N LEU A 280 -12.78 7.97 -0.83
CA LEU A 280 -11.83 9.08 -0.81
C LEU A 280 -12.41 10.33 -1.48
N CYS A 281 -12.95 10.20 -2.69
CA CYS A 281 -13.53 11.34 -3.41
C CYS A 281 -14.72 11.95 -2.65
N THR A 282 -15.58 11.12 -2.08
CA THR A 282 -16.74 11.56 -1.28
C THR A 282 -16.30 12.34 -0.04
N GLU A 283 -15.36 11.80 0.74
CA GLU A 283 -14.86 12.44 1.96
C GLU A 283 -14.06 13.70 1.65
N ALA A 284 -13.26 13.71 0.59
CA ALA A 284 -12.52 14.88 0.14
C ALA A 284 -13.45 16.05 -0.27
N ARG A 285 -14.57 15.75 -0.94
CA ARG A 285 -15.60 16.75 -1.28
C ARG A 285 -16.27 17.31 -0.04
N LYS A 286 -16.60 16.48 0.95
CA LYS A 286 -17.18 16.94 2.23
C LYS A 286 -16.24 17.93 2.93
N GLN A 287 -14.93 17.71 2.84
CA GLN A 287 -13.91 18.61 3.37
C GLN A 287 -13.54 19.78 2.44
N GLN A 288 -14.24 19.94 1.31
CA GLN A 288 -13.98 20.99 0.31
C GLN A 288 -12.56 20.95 -0.29
N LEU A 289 -11.90 19.80 -0.24
CA LEU A 289 -10.56 19.58 -0.82
C LEU A 289 -10.62 19.22 -2.31
N LEU A 290 -11.80 18.84 -2.79
CA LEU A 290 -12.05 18.36 -4.16
C LEU A 290 -13.36 18.91 -4.69
N SER A 291 -13.38 19.37 -5.95
CA SER A 291 -14.53 20.00 -6.59
C SER A 291 -15.03 19.26 -7.84
N TRP A 292 -14.59 18.02 -8.07
CA TRP A 292 -14.99 17.22 -9.22
C TRP A 292 -16.48 16.86 -9.15
N SER A 293 -17.17 16.87 -10.29
CA SER A 293 -18.51 16.29 -10.49
C SER A 293 -18.50 14.76 -10.44
N ASP A 294 -19.67 14.13 -10.32
CA ASP A 294 -19.77 12.66 -10.22
C ASP A 294 -19.22 11.95 -11.46
N GLN A 295 -19.48 12.50 -12.64
CA GLN A 295 -18.90 11.99 -13.88
C GLN A 295 -17.38 12.10 -13.87
N GLU A 296 -16.84 13.26 -13.46
CA GLU A 296 -15.39 13.45 -13.36
C GLU A 296 -14.76 12.48 -12.35
N VAL A 297 -15.41 12.21 -11.22
CA VAL A 297 -14.91 11.21 -10.24
C VAL A 297 -14.81 9.83 -10.88
N GLN A 298 -15.83 9.38 -11.59
CA GLN A 298 -15.79 8.09 -12.28
C GLN A 298 -14.67 8.06 -13.34
N ASP A 299 -14.57 9.10 -14.17
CA ASP A 299 -13.55 9.20 -15.19
C ASP A 299 -12.13 9.21 -14.58
N LYS A 300 -11.93 9.91 -13.45
CA LYS A 300 -10.64 9.94 -12.75
C LYS A 300 -10.30 8.61 -12.08
N ILE A 301 -11.27 7.93 -11.47
CA ILE A 301 -11.05 6.59 -10.90
C ILE A 301 -10.61 5.61 -12.00
N MET A 302 -11.31 5.62 -13.13
CA MET A 302 -11.00 4.76 -14.27
C MET A 302 -9.62 5.06 -14.86
N ALA A 303 -9.27 6.34 -15.01
CA ALA A 303 -7.95 6.75 -15.48
C ALA A 303 -6.84 6.35 -14.48
N SER A 304 -7.05 6.55 -13.19
CA SER A 304 -6.11 6.14 -12.13
C SER A 304 -5.96 4.62 -12.03
N TYR A 305 -7.01 3.86 -12.31
CA TYR A 305 -6.92 2.39 -12.39
C TYR A 305 -6.01 1.96 -13.55
N GLY A 306 -6.22 2.49 -14.76
CA GLY A 306 -5.35 2.22 -15.90
C GLY A 306 -3.89 2.60 -15.61
N GLN A 307 -3.68 3.74 -14.96
CA GLN A 307 -2.34 4.16 -14.54
C GLN A 307 -1.70 3.17 -13.54
N ALA A 308 -2.46 2.66 -12.57
CA ALA A 308 -1.96 1.68 -11.63
C ALA A 308 -1.56 0.37 -12.35
N GLN A 309 -2.35 -0.07 -13.33
CA GLN A 309 -2.02 -1.23 -14.16
C GLN A 309 -0.71 -1.01 -14.94
N ASP A 310 -0.56 0.17 -15.56
CA ASP A 310 0.64 0.51 -16.33
C ASP A 310 1.91 0.53 -15.48
N LEU A 311 1.83 1.11 -14.29
CA LEU A 311 2.95 1.13 -13.35
C LEU A 311 3.34 -0.30 -12.95
N LEU A 312 2.37 -1.12 -12.54
CA LEU A 312 2.65 -2.50 -12.14
C LEU A 312 3.15 -3.36 -13.30
N GLN A 313 2.70 -3.11 -14.53
CA GLN A 313 3.20 -3.79 -15.70
C GLN A 313 4.65 -3.39 -16.02
N ARG A 314 4.97 -2.09 -15.94
CA ARG A 314 6.33 -1.57 -16.17
C ARG A 314 7.31 -2.08 -15.12
N TYR A 315 6.87 -2.15 -13.86
CA TYR A 315 7.69 -2.55 -12.72
C TYR A 315 7.40 -3.98 -12.24
N ARG A 316 6.94 -4.86 -13.14
CA ARG A 316 6.48 -6.22 -12.82
C ARG A 316 7.54 -7.04 -12.08
N GLU A 317 8.79 -7.01 -12.54
CA GLU A 317 9.89 -7.74 -11.91
C GLU A 317 10.16 -7.26 -10.48
N MET A 318 10.07 -5.94 -10.25
CA MET A 318 10.22 -5.38 -8.90
C MET A 318 9.06 -5.81 -8.01
N HIS A 319 7.82 -5.75 -8.51
CA HIS A 319 6.62 -6.16 -7.78
C HIS A 319 6.69 -7.63 -7.34
N ILE A 320 7.10 -8.54 -8.23
CA ILE A 320 7.23 -9.97 -7.91
C ILE A 320 8.28 -10.20 -6.82
N LYS A 321 9.47 -9.60 -6.95
CA LYS A 321 10.54 -9.77 -5.96
C LYS A 321 10.20 -9.12 -4.63
N LEU A 322 9.55 -7.94 -4.65
CA LEU A 322 9.07 -7.26 -3.46
C LEU A 322 8.01 -8.10 -2.73
N THR A 323 7.08 -8.71 -3.46
CA THR A 323 6.10 -9.66 -2.90
C THR A 323 6.80 -10.80 -2.16
N GLN A 324 7.82 -11.40 -2.76
CA GLN A 324 8.58 -12.49 -2.13
C GLN A 324 9.28 -12.04 -0.85
N ARG A 325 9.88 -10.84 -0.85
CA ARG A 325 10.52 -10.28 0.35
C ARG A 325 9.51 -9.99 1.46
N MET A 326 8.35 -9.42 1.13
CA MET A 326 7.29 -9.19 2.12
C MET A 326 6.78 -10.51 2.69
N LEU A 327 6.66 -11.57 1.87
CA LEU A 327 6.27 -12.90 2.33
C LEU A 327 7.31 -13.52 3.28
N GLU A 328 8.59 -13.20 3.09
CA GLU A 328 9.70 -13.57 3.99
C GLU A 328 9.74 -12.74 5.29
N GLY A 329 8.85 -11.75 5.43
CA GLY A 329 8.74 -10.90 6.62
C GLY A 329 9.60 -9.65 6.59
N ALA A 330 9.95 -9.14 5.40
CA ALA A 330 10.75 -7.93 5.26
C ALA A 330 10.07 -6.71 5.90
N THR A 331 10.87 -5.86 6.54
CA THR A 331 10.41 -4.58 7.11
C THR A 331 10.16 -3.53 6.03
N ALA A 332 9.53 -2.40 6.39
CA ALA A 332 9.31 -1.29 5.46
C ALA A 332 10.64 -0.72 4.95
N GLY A 333 11.63 -0.60 5.82
CA GLY A 333 12.98 -0.15 5.49
C GLY A 333 13.72 -1.12 4.60
N GLU A 334 13.64 -2.42 4.85
CA GLU A 334 14.20 -3.45 3.97
C GLU A 334 13.54 -3.42 2.59
N CYS A 335 12.24 -3.15 2.50
CA CYS A 335 11.54 -2.98 1.24
C CYS A 335 12.03 -1.74 0.47
N VAL A 336 12.21 -0.59 1.15
CA VAL A 336 12.75 0.63 0.53
C VAL A 336 14.18 0.40 0.02
N ALA A 337 15.07 -0.11 0.88
CA ALA A 337 16.46 -0.38 0.51
C ALA A 337 16.55 -1.40 -0.64
N PHE A 338 15.68 -2.42 -0.63
CA PHE A 338 15.59 -3.38 -1.72
C PHE A 338 15.24 -2.71 -3.05
N LEU A 339 14.20 -1.86 -3.09
CA LEU A 339 13.80 -1.18 -4.33
C LEU A 339 14.96 -0.34 -4.90
N GLU A 340 15.65 0.42 -4.07
CA GLU A 340 16.75 1.28 -4.50
C GLU A 340 18.00 0.48 -4.93
N SER A 341 18.26 -0.68 -4.31
CA SER A 341 19.35 -1.57 -4.71
C SER A 341 19.14 -2.19 -6.10
N LEU A 342 17.89 -2.32 -6.56
CA LEU A 342 17.57 -2.84 -7.90
C LEU A 342 17.91 -1.86 -9.02
N THR A 343 18.04 -0.56 -8.72
CA THR A 343 18.43 0.46 -9.70
C THR A 343 19.93 0.71 -9.75
N ALA A 344 20.68 0.31 -8.72
CA ALA A 344 22.12 0.47 -8.68
C ALA A 344 22.89 -0.57 -9.53
N ASN A 345 22.20 -1.61 -10.01
CA ASN A 345 22.75 -2.71 -10.83
C ASN A 345 22.24 -2.65 -12.27
#